data_AF-A0A7X5KQZ3-F1
#
_entry.id   AF-A0A7X5KQZ3-F1
#
_cell.length_a   1.000
_cell.length_b   1.000
_cell.length_c   1.000
_cell.angle_alpha   90.00
_cell.angle_beta   90.00
_cell.angle_gamma   90.00
#
_symmetry.space_group_name_H-M   'P 1'
#
loop_
_entity.id
_entity.type
_entity.pdbx_description
1 polymer ?
#
loop_
_entity_poly.entity_id
_entity_poly.type
_entity_poly.pdbx_seq_one_letter_code
_entity_poly.pdbx_strand_id
1 'polypeptide(L)' 'MRILIKSLSLFVLGIYIEICKKRFDSQMDKCIKNGGDISSPSLTKRSNHCYDLYVEFREREKMLRREISVKSLVKKNI' A
#
# COMPACT_ATOMS: atom_id res chain seq x y z
N MET A 1 4.13 4.37 22.61
CA MET A 1 4.38 3.10 21.90
C MET A 1 3.34 2.75 20.83
N ARG A 2 2.02 2.79 21.08
CA ARG A 2 1.01 2.37 20.07
C ARG A 2 1.09 3.09 18.71
N ILE A 3 1.33 4.41 18.68
CA ILE A 3 1.49 5.16 17.42
C ILE A 3 2.75 4.73 16.68
N LEU A 4 3.88 4.56 17.37
CA LEU A 4 5.12 4.07 16.78
C LEU A 4 4.94 2.70 16.11
N ILE A 5 4.25 1.77 16.78
CA ILE A 5 3.97 0.44 16.21
C ILE A 5 3.09 0.56 14.96
N LYS A 6 2.05 1.40 14.99
CA LYS A 6 1.19 1.64 13.81
C LYS A 6 1.97 2.29 12.67
N SER A 7 2.81 3.28 12.96
CA SER A 7 3.69 3.91 11.96
C SER A 7 4.66 2.92 11.34
N LEU A 8 5.29 2.05 12.15
CA LEU A 8 6.19 1.00 11.66
C LEU A 8 5.44 -0.01 10.79
N SER A 9 4.23 -0.43 11.21
CA SER A 9 3.40 -1.34 10.42
C SER A 9 3.00 -0.74 9.06
N LEU A 10 2.70 0.57 9.03
CA LEU A 10 2.37 1.29 7.81
C LEU A 10 3.60 1.43 6.90
N PHE A 11 4.78 1.66 7.48
CA PHE A 11 6.04 1.69 6.75
C PHE A 11 6.36 0.36 6.08
N VAL A 12 6.23 -0.75 6.81
CA VAL A 12 6.42 -2.11 6.26
C VAL A 12 5.41 -2.39 5.14
N LEU A 13 4.14 -2.01 5.31
CA LEU A 13 3.11 -2.14 4.27
C LEU A 13 3.46 -1.33 3.02
N GLY A 14 4.00 -0.11 3.19
CA GLY A 14 4.48 0.71 2.08
C GLY A 14 5.61 0.04 1.28
N ILE A 15 6.60 -0.54 1.96
CA ILE A 15 7.66 -1.32 1.31
C ILE A 15 7.07 -2.51 0.55
N TYR A 16 6.10 -3.19 1.14
CA TYR A 16 5.45 -4.34 0.50
C TYR A 16 4.71 -3.96 -0.79
N ILE A 17 4.01 -2.83 -0.80
CA ILE A 17 3.34 -2.28 -2.00
C ILE A 17 4.36 -1.97 -3.10
N GLU A 18 5.48 -1.34 -2.76
CA GLU A 18 6.55 -1.07 -3.73
C GLU A 18 7.13 -2.37 -4.32
N ILE A 19 7.30 -3.41 -3.51
CA ILE A 19 7.70 -4.74 -4.01
C ILE A 19 6.61 -5.34 -4.91
N CYS A 20 5.33 -5.20 -4.55
CA CYS A 20 4.19 -5.66 -5.37
C CYS A 20 4.23 -5.00 -6.75
N LYS A 21 4.38 -3.67 -6.78
CA LYS A 21 4.46 -2.87 -8.00
C LYS A 21 5.65 -3.29 -8.88
N LYS A 22 6.86 -3.37 -8.32
CA LYS A 22 8.05 -3.82 -9.08
C LYS A 22 7.88 -5.21 -9.69
N ARG A 23 7.23 -6.13 -8.97
CA ARG A 23 6.94 -7.49 -9.47
C ARG A 23 5.89 -7.49 -10.56
N PHE A 24 4.89 -6.60 -10.48
CA PHE A 24 3.90 -6.42 -11.53
C PHE A 24 4.53 -5.83 -12.78
N ASP A 25 5.28 -4.73 -12.65
CA ASP A 25 5.97 -4.07 -13.76
C ASP A 25 6.91 -5.07 -14.48
N SER A 26 7.68 -5.85 -13.74
CA SER A 26 8.55 -6.88 -14.32
C SER A 26 7.79 -7.98 -15.08
N GLN A 27 6.59 -8.35 -14.62
CA GLN A 27 5.75 -9.31 -15.35
C GLN A 27 5.11 -8.68 -16.58
N MET A 28 4.67 -7.43 -16.49
CA MET A 28 4.09 -6.69 -17.60
C MET A 28 5.12 -6.49 -18.72
N ASP A 29 6.35 -6.08 -18.38
CA ASP A 29 7.46 -5.97 -19.32
C ASP A 29 7.77 -7.30 -20.03
N LYS A 30 7.81 -8.41 -19.28
CA LYS A 30 8.02 -9.74 -19.85
C LYS A 30 6.88 -10.15 -20.78
N CYS A 31 5.64 -9.84 -20.42
CA CYS A 31 4.47 -10.12 -21.23
C CYS A 31 4.53 -9.34 -22.55
N ILE A 32 4.79 -8.03 -22.49
CA ILE A 32 4.90 -7.15 -23.66
C ILE A 32 6.03 -7.61 -24.59
N LYS A 33 7.22 -7.91 -24.05
CA LYS A 33 8.37 -8.40 -24.84
C LYS A 33 8.08 -9.71 -25.57
N ASN A 34 7.23 -10.56 -25.01
CA ASN A 34 6.85 -11.83 -25.62
C ASN A 34 5.60 -11.72 -26.51
N GLY A 35 5.07 -10.50 -26.75
CA GLY A 35 3.82 -10.30 -27.49
C GLY A 35 2.59 -10.90 -26.79
N GLY A 36 2.67 -11.14 -25.48
CA GLY A 36 1.61 -11.72 -24.68
C GLY A 36 0.49 -10.74 -24.35
N ASP A 37 -0.68 -11.29 -24.06
CA ASP A 37 -1.87 -10.51 -23.71
C ASP A 37 -1.77 -9.89 -22.30
N ILE A 38 -1.74 -8.56 -22.27
CA ILE A 38 -1.71 -7.76 -21.04
C ILE A 38 -3.00 -7.89 -20.22
N SER A 39 -4.09 -8.36 -20.83
CA SER A 39 -5.36 -8.65 -20.17
C SER A 39 -5.44 -10.07 -19.59
N SER A 40 -4.30 -10.78 -19.55
CA SER A 40 -4.27 -12.12 -18.99
C SER A 40 -4.76 -12.15 -17.53
N PRO A 41 -5.53 -13.18 -17.13
CA PRO A 41 -6.09 -13.28 -15.79
C PRO A 41 -5.04 -13.24 -14.66
N SER A 42 -3.81 -13.67 -14.93
CA SER A 42 -2.70 -13.63 -13.98
C SER A 42 -2.21 -12.21 -13.71
N LEU A 43 -2.08 -11.38 -14.75
CA LEU A 43 -1.73 -9.96 -14.63
C LEU A 43 -2.86 -9.19 -13.96
N THR A 44 -4.12 -9.40 -14.37
CA THR A 44 -5.28 -8.77 -13.73
C THR A 44 -5.37 -9.12 -12.25
N LYS A 45 -5.18 -10.39 -11.87
CA LYS A 45 -5.18 -10.81 -10.47
C LYS A 45 -4.09 -10.11 -9.65
N ARG A 46 -2.89 -9.98 -10.21
CA ARG A 46 -1.79 -9.29 -9.51
C ARG A 46 -2.02 -7.78 -9.44
N SER A 47 -2.56 -7.17 -10.49
CA SER A 47 -2.95 -5.76 -10.51
C SER A 47 -3.98 -5.46 -9.41
N ASN A 48 -5.05 -6.24 -9.34
CA ASN A 48 -6.07 -6.12 -8.30
C ASN A 48 -5.47 -6.29 -6.90
N HIS A 49 -4.57 -7.27 -6.73
CA HIS A 49 -3.91 -7.47 -5.44
C HIS A 49 -3.06 -6.26 -5.01
N CYS A 50 -2.28 -5.66 -5.93
CA CYS A 50 -1.52 -4.45 -5.58
C CYS A 50 -2.46 -3.25 -5.30
N TYR A 51 -3.60 -3.17 -5.97
CA TYR A 51 -4.62 -2.16 -5.71
C TYR A 51 -5.24 -2.33 -4.31
N ASP A 52 -5.62 -3.56 -3.93
CA ASP A 52 -6.19 -3.85 -2.60
C ASP A 52 -5.23 -3.43 -1.48
N LEU A 53 -3.93 -3.76 -1.63
CA LEU A 53 -2.89 -3.35 -0.68
C LEU A 53 -2.76 -1.82 -0.59
N TYR A 54 -2.86 -1.12 -1.72
CA TYR A 54 -2.82 0.34 -1.75
C TYR A 54 -4.01 0.95 -1.02
N VAL A 55 -5.22 0.41 -1.24
CA VAL A 55 -6.43 0.85 -0.52
C VAL A 55 -6.25 0.65 0.98
N GLU A 56 -5.81 -0.54 1.40
CA GLU A 56 -5.54 -0.85 2.81
C GLU A 56 -4.54 0.13 3.43
N PHE A 57 -3.46 0.45 2.71
CA PHE A 57 -2.48 1.44 3.14
C PHE A 57 -3.10 2.82 3.35
N ARG A 58 -3.91 3.30 2.40
CA ARG A 58 -4.55 4.62 2.48
C ARG A 58 -5.54 4.71 3.64
N GLU A 59 -6.30 3.65 3.90
CA GLU A 59 -7.21 3.60 5.05
C GLU A 59 -6.44 3.65 6.38
N ARG A 60 -5.39 2.84 6.52
CA ARG A 60 -4.54 2.83 7.72
C ARG A 60 -3.83 4.15 7.95
N GLU A 61 -3.32 4.78 6.89
CA GLU A 61 -2.73 6.11 6.94
C GLU A 61 -3.74 7.15 7.45
N LYS A 62 -4.96 7.13 6.90
CA LYS A 62 -6.05 8.05 7.30
C LYS A 62 -6.41 7.87 8.79
N MET A 63 -6.51 6.63 9.26
CA MET A 63 -6.77 6.34 10.68
C MET A 63 -5.64 6.83 11.58
N LEU A 64 -4.38 6.61 11.18
CA LEU A 64 -3.22 7.04 11.96
C LEU A 64 -3.13 8.58 12.06
N ARG A 65 -3.39 9.29 10.95
CA ARG A 65 -3.45 10.76 10.94
C ARG A 65 -4.52 11.30 11.87
N ARG A 66 -5.71 10.69 11.87
CA ARG A 66 -6.81 11.04 12.79
C ARG A 66 -6.40 10.84 14.25
N GLU A 67 -5.79 9.71 14.60
CA GLU A 67 -5.35 9.43 15.97
C GLU A 67 -4.29 10.45 16.46
N ILE A 68 -3.35 10.81 15.59
CA ILE A 68 -2.33 11.82 15.92
C ILE A 68 -2.97 13.21 16.10
N SER A 69 -3.90 13.60 15.22
CA SER A 69 -4.61 14.87 15.29
C SER A 69 -5.42 15.00 16.58
N VAL A 70 -6.18 13.98 16.97
CA VAL A 70 -6.95 13.96 18.22
C VAL A 70 -6.03 14.09 19.43
N LYS A 71 -4.90 13.37 19.47
CA LYS A 71 -3.94 13.50 20.59
C LYS A 71 -3.28 14.88 20.65
N SER A 72 -3.03 15.51 19.51
CA SER A 72 -2.50 16.88 19.43
C SER A 72 -3.48 17.90 20.01
N LEU A 73 -4.78 17.75 19.73
CA LEU A 73 -5.83 18.61 20.28
C LEU A 73 -5.98 18.45 21.80
N VAL A 74 -5.98 17.21 22.30
CA VAL A 74 -6.06 16.95 23.76
C VAL A 74 -4.86 17.55 24.50
N LYS A 75 -3.65 17.46 23.94
CA LYS A 75 -2.43 18.02 24.56
C LYS A 75 -2.40 19.55 24.58
N LYS A 76 -3.17 20.24 23.74
CA LYS A 76 -3.27 21.71 23.71
C LYS A 76 -4.31 22.28 24.68
N ASN A 77 -5.23 21.44 25.16
CA ASN A 77 -6.36 21.82 26.00
C ASN A 77 -6.22 21.37 27.47
N ILE A 78 -5.02 20.94 27.87
CA ILE A 78 -4.60 20.62 29.25
C ILE A 78 -3.35 21.46 29.52
#